data_AF-A0A136LYZ5-F1
#
_entry.id   AF-A0A136LYZ5-F1
#
_cell.length_a   1.000
_cell.length_b   1.000
_cell.length_c   1.000
_cell.angle_alpha   90.00
_cell.angle_beta   90.00
_cell.angle_gamma   90.00
#
_symmetry.space_group_name_H-M   'P 1'
#
loop_
_entity.id
_entity.type
_entity.pdbx_description
1 polymer ?
#
loop_
_entity_poly.entity_id
_entity_poly.type
_entity_poly.pdbx_seq_one_letter_code
_entity_poly.pdbx_strand_id
1 'polypeptide(L)'
;MEEKFENQCQSCGMPLRGGAVSGTEADGSKSRMYCEMCYKDGAFIDPDMTLDEMRRMLDETVGREGLKGKFLAFMGKMQLPGLKRWKSSK
;
A
#
# COMPACT_ATOMS: atom_id res chain seq x y z
N MET A 1 -15.36 -17.07 -6.91
CA MET A 1 -15.68 -15.68 -7.32
C MET A 1 -14.50 -14.83 -6.91
N GLU A 2 -13.53 -14.76 -7.80
CA GLU A 2 -12.19 -14.19 -7.64
C GLU A 2 -12.21 -12.75 -8.16
N GLU A 3 -12.23 -11.73 -7.29
CA GLU A 3 -12.27 -10.33 -7.73
C GLU A 3 -11.43 -9.35 -6.87
N LYS A 4 -10.57 -9.82 -5.94
CA LYS A 4 -10.20 -8.98 -4.78
C LYS A 4 -8.74 -8.60 -4.57
N PHE A 5 -7.87 -8.70 -5.57
CA PHE A 5 -6.45 -8.34 -5.40
C PHE A 5 -5.93 -7.25 -6.34
N GLU A 6 -6.68 -6.81 -7.36
CA GLU A 6 -6.29 -5.71 -8.26
C GLU A 6 -6.65 -4.32 -7.74
N ASN A 7 -7.33 -4.24 -6.60
CA ASN A 7 -7.84 -2.99 -6.02
C ASN A 7 -7.08 -2.54 -4.78
N GLN A 8 -5.82 -2.96 -4.60
CA GLN A 8 -5.01 -2.56 -3.45
C GLN A 8 -3.62 -2.08 -3.86
N CYS A 9 -3.10 -1.12 -3.10
CA CYS A 9 -1.82 -0.51 -3.35
C CYS A 9 -0.71 -1.54 -3.11
N GLN A 10 0.14 -1.74 -4.10
CA GLN A 10 1.28 -2.66 -4.08
C GLN A 10 2.47 -2.15 -3.24
N SER A 11 2.28 -1.07 -2.48
CA SER A 11 3.22 -0.53 -1.50
C SER A 11 2.64 -0.61 -0.09
N CYS A 12 1.44 -0.09 0.16
CA CYS A 12 0.84 -0.08 1.50
C CYS A 12 -0.15 -1.21 1.78
N GLY A 13 -0.61 -1.95 0.77
CA GLY A 13 -1.67 -2.94 0.94
C GLY A 13 -3.04 -2.33 1.30
N MET A 14 -3.19 -0.99 1.28
CA MET A 14 -4.50 -0.36 1.46
C MET A 14 -5.34 -0.49 0.18
N PRO A 15 -6.66 -0.63 0.29
CA PRO A 15 -7.55 -0.67 -0.85
C PRO A 15 -7.51 0.66 -1.63
N LEU A 16 -7.18 0.58 -2.92
CA LEU A 16 -7.28 1.66 -3.89
C LEU A 16 -8.74 2.03 -4.18
N ARG A 17 -9.64 1.04 -4.12
CA ARG A 17 -11.05 1.23 -4.42
C ARG A 17 -11.80 1.61 -3.14
N GLY A 18 -12.18 2.90 -3.01
CA GLY A 18 -13.00 3.40 -1.90
C GLY A 18 -12.50 4.64 -1.17
N GLY A 19 -11.42 5.30 -1.63
CA GLY A 19 -10.98 6.57 -1.03
C GLY A 19 -9.52 6.95 -1.30
N ALA A 20 -8.68 6.02 -1.73
CA ALA A 20 -7.30 6.33 -2.09
C ALA A 20 -7.21 6.83 -3.54
N VAL A 21 -6.56 7.97 -3.74
CA VAL A 21 -6.23 8.49 -5.07
C VAL A 21 -5.16 7.60 -5.69
N SER A 22 -5.33 7.21 -6.95
CA SER A 22 -4.27 6.54 -7.73
C SER A 22 -3.06 7.44 -7.84
N GLY A 23 -1.86 6.86 -7.70
CA GLY A 23 -0.61 7.60 -7.89
C GLY A 23 -0.44 8.12 -9.32
N THR A 24 0.59 8.91 -9.54
CA THR A 24 0.99 9.39 -10.89
C THR A 24 2.33 8.82 -11.28
N GLU A 25 2.43 8.38 -12.53
CA GLU A 25 3.68 8.01 -13.19
C GLU A 25 4.42 9.28 -13.66
N ALA A 26 5.70 9.16 -14.04
CA ALA A 26 6.52 10.30 -14.45
C ALA A 26 5.98 11.04 -15.71
N ASP A 27 5.14 10.37 -16.49
CA ASP A 27 4.47 10.92 -17.68
C ASP A 27 3.13 11.61 -17.36
N GLY A 28 2.72 11.65 -16.08
CA GLY A 28 1.44 12.18 -15.63
C GLY A 28 0.26 11.21 -15.77
N SER A 29 0.49 9.98 -16.24
CA SER A 29 -0.53 8.93 -16.26
C SER A 29 -0.80 8.39 -14.85
N LYS A 30 -1.98 7.80 -14.63
CA LYS A 30 -2.37 7.27 -13.31
C LYS A 30 -1.81 5.88 -13.09
N SER A 31 -1.15 5.69 -11.96
CA SER A 31 -0.70 4.39 -11.51
C SER A 31 -1.89 3.54 -11.05
N ARG A 32 -2.03 2.35 -11.64
CA ARG A 32 -3.06 1.37 -11.24
C ARG A 32 -2.63 0.51 -10.06
N MET A 33 -1.34 0.50 -9.75
CA MET A 33 -0.75 -0.38 -8.75
C MET A 33 -0.45 0.33 -7.44
N TYR A 34 -0.26 1.66 -7.48
CA TYR A 34 0.12 2.44 -6.32
C TYR A 34 -0.88 3.58 -6.05
N CYS A 35 -1.04 3.94 -4.78
CA CYS A 35 -1.77 5.15 -4.40
C CYS A 35 -0.85 6.37 -4.41
N GLU A 36 -1.44 7.55 -4.54
CA GLU A 36 -0.75 8.85 -4.50
C GLU A 36 0.05 9.04 -3.22
N MET A 37 -0.41 8.50 -2.10
CA MET A 37 0.31 8.57 -0.82
C MET A 37 1.59 7.72 -0.78
N CYS A 38 1.72 6.73 -1.65
CA CYS A 38 2.92 5.89 -1.70
C CYS A 38 3.79 6.22 -2.91
N TYR A 39 3.18 6.65 -4.01
CA TYR A 39 3.84 6.85 -5.29
C TYR A 39 3.23 8.05 -6.02
N LYS A 40 4.06 9.01 -6.37
CA LYS A 40 3.65 10.25 -7.02
C LYS A 40 4.74 10.72 -7.97
N ASP A 41 4.31 11.21 -9.13
CA ASP A 41 5.15 11.78 -10.19
C ASP A 41 6.31 10.88 -10.61
N GLY A 42 6.05 9.57 -10.66
CA GLY A 42 7.06 8.59 -11.07
C GLY A 42 8.00 8.11 -9.96
N ALA A 43 7.83 8.60 -8.73
CA ALA A 43 8.69 8.27 -7.60
C ALA A 43 7.89 7.82 -6.37
N PHE A 44 8.47 6.94 -5.56
CA PHE A 44 7.93 6.67 -4.23
C PHE A 44 8.17 7.89 -3.35
N ILE A 45 7.15 8.29 -2.57
CA ILE A 45 7.30 9.42 -1.63
C ILE A 45 8.44 9.16 -0.65
N ASP A 46 8.50 7.92 -0.14
CA ASP A 46 9.58 7.45 0.73
C ASP A 46 10.30 6.27 0.06
N PRO A 47 11.32 6.50 -0.79
CA PRO A 47 12.02 5.43 -1.49
C PRO A 47 12.88 4.58 -0.55
N ASP A 48 13.43 5.18 0.51
CA ASP A 48 14.26 4.52 1.52
C ASP A 48 13.44 3.77 2.58
N MET A 49 12.10 3.92 2.56
CA MET A 49 11.26 3.29 3.56
C MET A 49 11.37 1.78 3.47
N THR A 50 11.62 1.18 4.63
CA THR A 50 11.74 -0.26 4.85
C THR A 50 10.38 -0.92 5.06
N LEU A 51 10.35 -2.25 4.92
CA LEU A 51 9.16 -3.06 5.16
C LEU A 51 8.63 -2.86 6.59
N ASP A 52 9.52 -2.77 7.58
CA ASP A 52 9.15 -2.60 8.99
C ASP A 52 8.61 -1.20 9.30
N GLU A 53 9.17 -0.16 8.67
CA GLU A 53 8.57 1.18 8.74
C GLU A 53 7.19 1.20 8.11
N MET A 54 6.98 0.47 7.01
CA MET A 54 5.66 0.39 6.39
C MET A 54 4.64 -0.35 7.28
N ARG A 55 5.09 -1.40 7.98
CA ARG A 55 4.27 -2.07 8.98
C ARG A 55 3.85 -1.12 10.10
N ARG A 56 4.79 -0.31 10.58
CA ARG A 56 4.53 0.69 11.61
C ARG A 56 3.56 1.75 11.13
N MET A 57 3.72 2.25 9.90
CA MET A 57 2.79 3.20 9.29
C MET A 57 1.37 2.65 9.28
N LEU A 58 1.16 1.37 8.89
CA LEU A 58 -0.15 0.72 8.90
C LEU A 58 -0.75 0.61 10.31
N ASP A 59 0.07 0.34 11.33
CA ASP A 59 -0.39 0.35 12.71
C ASP A 59 -0.80 1.75 13.17
N GLU A 60 -0.11 2.79 12.73
CA GLU A 60 -0.41 4.18 13.11
C GLU A 60 -1.59 4.80 12.35
N THR A 61 -1.79 4.42 11.09
CA THR A 61 -2.91 4.90 10.26
C THR A 61 -4.16 4.04 10.43
N VAL A 62 -4.05 2.74 10.19
CA VAL A 62 -5.20 1.80 10.21
C VAL A 62 -5.41 1.22 11.61
N GLY A 63 -4.33 0.89 12.32
CA GLY A 63 -4.39 0.29 13.65
C GLY A 63 -4.96 1.20 14.76
N ARG A 64 -5.08 2.51 14.50
CA ARG A 64 -5.73 3.48 15.40
C ARG A 64 -7.26 3.34 15.45
N GLU A 65 -7.88 2.72 14.45
CA GLU A 65 -9.36 2.57 14.33
C GLU A 65 -9.95 1.47 15.25
N GLY A 66 -9.39 1.28 16.45
CA GLY A 66 -9.83 0.26 17.40
C GLY A 66 -9.53 -1.18 16.95
N LEU A 67 -10.27 -2.16 17.46
CA LEU A 67 -10.02 -3.60 17.23
C LEU A 67 -10.07 -4.00 15.75
N LYS A 68 -11.02 -3.44 14.98
CA LYS A 68 -11.15 -3.70 13.54
C LYS A 68 -9.97 -3.14 12.76
N GLY A 69 -9.54 -1.92 13.09
CA GLY A 69 -8.36 -1.28 12.52
C GLY A 69 -7.09 -2.10 12.72
N LYS A 70 -6.85 -2.55 13.97
CA LYS A 70 -5.70 -3.42 14.29
C LYS A 70 -5.71 -4.73 13.48
N PHE A 71 -6.88 -5.33 13.27
CA PHE A 71 -7.01 -6.55 12.48
C PHE A 71 -6.72 -6.30 10.99
N LEU A 72 -7.20 -5.18 10.42
CA LEU A 72 -6.88 -4.78 9.05
C LEU A 72 -5.38 -4.45 8.89
N ALA A 73 -4.80 -3.71 9.83
CA ALA A 73 -3.37 -3.42 9.85
C ALA A 73 -2.56 -4.73 9.88
N PHE A 74 -2.94 -5.68 10.74
CA PHE A 74 -2.30 -6.99 10.81
C PHE A 74 -2.39 -7.78 9.50
N MET A 75 -3.57 -7.87 8.89
CA MET A 75 -3.77 -8.48 7.56
C MET A 75 -2.90 -7.78 6.50
N GLY A 76 -2.88 -6.44 6.50
CA GLY A 76 -2.03 -5.61 5.65
C GLY A 76 -0.55 -5.94 5.79
N LYS A 77 -0.05 -6.01 7.03
CA LYS A 77 1.34 -6.36 7.35
C LYS A 77 1.73 -7.76 6.90
N MET A 78 0.81 -8.72 6.99
CA MET A 78 1.01 -10.10 6.52
C MET A 78 1.14 -10.17 5.00
N GLN A 79 0.40 -9.35 4.25
CA GLN A 79 0.48 -9.30 2.79
C GLN A 79 1.62 -8.42 2.26
N LEU A 80 2.13 -7.46 3.04
CA LEU A 80 3.22 -6.56 2.61
C LEU A 80 4.38 -7.30 1.93
N PRO A 81 4.98 -8.37 2.49
CA PRO A 81 6.11 -9.08 1.86
C PRO A 81 5.79 -9.68 0.48
N GLY A 82 4.51 -9.92 0.18
CA GLY A 82 4.06 -10.44 -1.12
C GLY A 82 3.79 -9.36 -2.18
N LEU A 83 3.76 -8.08 -1.81
CA LEU A 83 3.46 -6.98 -2.72
C LEU A 83 4.66 -6.63 -3.60
N LYS A 84 4.41 -6.12 -4.82
CA LYS A 84 5.48 -5.82 -5.79
C LYS A 84 6.62 -4.97 -5.26
N ARG A 85 6.35 -3.99 -4.37
CA ARG A 85 7.39 -3.14 -3.78
C ARG A 85 8.34 -3.92 -2.86
N TRP A 86 7.81 -4.88 -2.11
CA TRP A 86 8.54 -5.59 -1.04
C TRP A 86 8.91 -7.02 -1.42
N LYS A 87 8.42 -7.50 -2.57
CA LYS A 87 8.70 -8.83 -3.10
C LYS A 87 10.19 -8.90 -3.44
N SER A 88 10.98 -9.25 -2.45
CA SER A 88 12.38 -9.59 -2.62
C SER A 88 12.40 -10.88 -3.45
N SER A 89 12.94 -10.79 -4.66
CA SER A 89 13.12 -11.92 -5.57
C SER A 89 13.69 -13.12 -4.80
N LYS A 90 12.91 -14.20 -4.71
CA LYS A 90 13.41 -15.54 -4.46
C LYS A 90 13.04 -16.38 -5.66
#